data_AF-A0A926SWT5-F1
#
_entry.id   AF-A0A926SWT5-F1
#
_cell.length_a   1.000
_cell.length_b   1.000
_cell.length_c   1.000
_cell.angle_alpha   90.00
_cell.angle_beta   90.00
_cell.angle_gamma   90.00
#
_symmetry.space_group_name_H-M   'P 1'
#
loop_
_entity.id
_entity.type
_entity.pdbx_description
1 polymer ?
#
loop_
_entity_poly.entity_id
_entity_poly.type
_entity_poly.pdbx_seq_one_letter_code
_entity_poly.pdbx_strand_id
1 'polypeptide(L)'
;MYVNPITGHFWVIDYRLYDPDGDGKSKLDHVLEMLQNFIYYKSLSFRTVLMDTWYATKNLMQYIDKEGKIYYCPLKKNREGR
;
A
#
# COMPACT_ATOMS: atom_id res chain seq x y z
N MET A 1 -0.59 0.20 -16.71
CA MET A 1 -1.34 1.47 -16.62
C MET A 1 -2.77 1.19 -17.04
N TYR A 2 -3.74 1.56 -16.21
CA TYR A 2 -5.17 1.49 -16.57
C TYR A 2 -5.65 2.89 -16.96
N VAL A 3 -6.44 3.00 -18.03
CA VAL A 3 -7.02 4.27 -18.51
C VAL A 3 -8.54 4.09 -18.57
N ASN A 4 -9.29 4.99 -17.93
CA ASN A 4 -10.74 5.03 -18.06
C ASN A 4 -11.08 5.70 -19.41
N PRO A 5 -11.73 4.98 -20.35
CA PRO A 5 -12.00 5.50 -21.69
C PRO A 5 -13.07 6.58 -21.72
N ILE A 6 -13.85 6.75 -20.65
CA ILE A 6 -14.92 7.73 -20.53
C ILE A 6 -14.38 9.04 -19.95
N THR A 7 -13.59 8.97 -18.87
CA THR A 7 -13.09 10.17 -18.17
C THR A 7 -11.68 10.59 -18.58
N GLY A 8 -10.94 9.73 -19.29
CA GLY A 8 -9.53 9.94 -19.64
C GLY A 8 -8.56 9.84 -18.45
N HIS A 9 -9.05 9.56 -17.24
CA HIS A 9 -8.18 9.36 -16.07
C HIS A 9 -7.38 8.08 -16.21
N PHE A 10 -6.17 8.07 -15.67
CA PHE A 10 -5.33 6.89 -15.64
C PHE A 10 -4.82 6.58 -14.23
N TRP A 11 -4.64 5.29 -13.98
CA TRP A 11 -4.06 4.76 -12.76
C TRP A 11 -2.76 4.06 -13.12
N VAL A 12 -1.69 4.50 -12.47
CA VAL A 12 -0.40 3.81 -12.52
C VAL A 12 -0.54 2.53 -11.70
N ILE A 13 -0.25 1.40 -12.32
CA ILE A 13 -0.26 0.09 -11.67
C ILE A 13 1.19 -0.29 -11.45
N ASP A 14 1.58 -0.38 -10.19
CA ASP A 14 2.82 -1.02 -9.77
C ASP A 14 2.45 -2.41 -9.24
N TYR A 15 3.14 -3.45 -9.71
CA TYR A 15 2.89 -4.82 -9.30
C TYR A 15 4.21 -5.49 -8.96
N ARG A 16 4.17 -6.42 -8.00
CA ARG A 16 5.29 -7.27 -7.64
C ARG A 16 4.86 -8.72 -7.66
N LEU A 17 5.76 -9.58 -8.13
CA LEU A 17 5.61 -11.02 -8.02
C LEU A 17 6.02 -11.43 -6.61
N TYR A 18 5.20 -12.26 -5.98
CA TYR A 18 5.51 -12.82 -4.66
C TYR A 18 6.34 -14.09 -4.86
N ASP A 19 7.64 -14.00 -4.57
CA ASP A 19 8.61 -15.08 -4.71
C ASP A 19 9.49 -15.18 -3.45
N PRO A 20 8.94 -15.75 -2.35
CA PRO A 20 9.64 -15.81 -1.09
C PRO A 20 10.89 -16.71 -1.13
N ASP A 21 10.96 -17.67 -2.04
CA ASP A 21 12.13 -18.53 -2.21
C ASP A 21 13.27 -17.79 -2.94
N GLY A 22 12.91 -16.83 -3.81
CA GLY A 22 13.86 -15.99 -4.52
C GLY A 22 14.42 -14.84 -3.68
N ASP A 23 13.57 -14.08 -2.98
CA ASP A 23 13.99 -12.84 -2.30
C ASP A 23 13.84 -12.85 -0.77
N GLY A 24 13.23 -13.88 -0.19
CA GLY A 24 13.01 -14.00 1.24
C GLY A 24 12.03 -12.97 1.83
N LYS A 25 11.30 -12.21 1.01
CA LYS A 25 10.44 -11.12 1.46
C LYS A 25 9.03 -11.60 1.74
N SER A 26 8.44 -11.05 2.80
CA SER A 26 7.01 -11.21 3.03
C SER A 26 6.20 -10.25 2.15
N LYS A 27 4.89 -10.51 2.04
CA LYS A 27 3.95 -9.58 1.40
C LYS A 27 3.95 -8.19 2.04
N LEU A 28 4.23 -8.10 3.35
CA LEU A 28 4.29 -6.82 4.05
C LEU A 28 5.56 -6.04 3.70
N ASP A 29 6.69 -6.73 3.58
CA ASP A 29 7.96 -6.12 3.17
C ASP A 29 7.83 -5.52 1.77
N HIS A 30 7.21 -6.26 0.84
CA HIS A 30 6.93 -5.75 -0.49
C HIS A 30 6.06 -4.48 -0.47
N VAL A 31 4.98 -4.46 0.30
CA VAL A 31 4.10 -3.28 0.38
C VAL A 31 4.83 -2.08 0.96
N LEU A 32 5.64 -2.28 2.00
CA LEU A 32 6.43 -1.20 2.60
C LEU A 32 7.44 -0.64 1.60
N GLU A 33 8.18 -1.50 0.91
CA GLU A 33 9.14 -1.07 -0.11
C GLU A 33 8.48 -0.39 -1.32
N MET A 34 7.30 -0.87 -1.74
CA MET A 34 6.52 -0.19 -2.77
C MET A 34 6.14 1.21 -2.29
N LEU A 35 5.60 1.34 -1.09
CA LEU A 35 5.21 2.64 -0.55
C LEU A 35 6.41 3.60 -0.42
N GLN A 36 7.56 3.12 0.07
CA GLN A 36 8.80 3.88 0.13
C GLN A 36 9.28 4.33 -1.26
N ASN A 37 9.22 3.43 -2.25
CA ASN A 37 9.57 3.78 -3.62
C ASN A 37 8.62 4.86 -4.19
N PHE A 38 7.33 4.78 -3.91
CA PHE A 38 6.36 5.80 -4.32
C PHE A 38 6.64 7.17 -3.68
N ILE A 39 7.03 7.20 -2.40
CA ILE A 39 7.27 8.43 -1.64
C ILE A 39 8.62 9.06 -1.98
N TYR A 40 9.71 8.29 -1.92
CA TYR A 40 11.06 8.86 -1.98
C TYR A 40 11.71 8.80 -3.35
N TYR A 41 11.36 7.79 -4.17
CA TYR A 41 11.99 7.62 -5.48
C TYR A 41 11.15 8.21 -6.61
N LYS A 42 9.88 7.80 -6.69
CA LYS A 42 8.93 8.34 -7.67
C LYS A 42 8.40 9.73 -7.25
N SER A 43 8.53 10.08 -5.98
CA SER A 43 8.10 11.38 -5.41
C SER A 43 6.67 11.76 -5.79
N LEU A 44 5.76 10.77 -5.77
CA LEU A 44 4.39 10.96 -6.20
C LEU A 44 3.58 11.69 -5.13
N SER A 45 2.83 12.71 -5.54
CA SER A 45 1.90 13.40 -4.65
C SER A 45 0.63 12.58 -4.46
N PHE A 46 0.43 12.08 -3.25
CA PHE A 46 -0.82 11.45 -2.81
C PHE A 46 -1.11 11.78 -1.35
N ARG A 47 -2.39 11.72 -0.99
CA ARG A 47 -2.89 12.02 0.36
C ARG A 47 -3.27 10.77 1.16
N THR A 48 -3.80 9.76 0.47
CA THR A 48 -4.48 8.65 1.13
C THR A 48 -4.01 7.30 0.58
N VAL A 49 -3.76 6.35 1.48
CA VAL A 49 -3.45 4.95 1.18
C VAL A 49 -4.69 4.12 1.48
N LEU A 50 -5.29 3.53 0.44
CA LEU A 50 -6.37 2.56 0.57
C LEU A 50 -5.75 1.16 0.56
N MET A 51 -6.00 0.36 1.58
CA MET A 51 -5.46 -0.99 1.68
C MET A 51 -6.49 -1.99 2.20
N ASP A 52 -6.32 -3.25 1.82
CA ASP A 52 -7.14 -4.34 2.34
C ASP A 52 -6.82 -4.64 3.83
N THR A 53 -7.77 -5.25 4.55
CA THR A 53 -7.63 -5.65 5.95
C THR A 53 -6.40 -6.52 6.22
N TRP A 54 -6.00 -7.36 5.25
CA TRP A 54 -4.81 -8.20 5.38
C TRP A 54 -3.53 -7.39 5.58
N TYR A 55 -3.47 -6.16 5.09
CA TYR A 55 -2.32 -5.27 5.22
C TYR A 55 -2.40 -4.32 6.41
N ALA A 56 -3.55 -4.24 7.07
CA ALA A 56 -3.78 -3.38 8.24
C ALA A 56 -3.04 -3.92 9.48
N THR A 57 -1.73 -3.68 9.49
CA THR A 57 -0.79 -4.03 10.56
C THR A 57 -0.30 -2.75 11.24
N LYS A 58 0.01 -2.84 12.54
CA LYS A 58 0.48 -1.70 13.34
C LYS A 58 1.69 -1.01 12.71
N ASN A 59 2.68 -1.78 12.26
CA ASN A 59 3.92 -1.24 11.69
C ASN A 59 3.66 -0.44 10.40
N LEU A 60 2.84 -0.98 9.49
CA LEU A 60 2.53 -0.29 8.22
C LEU A 60 1.70 0.97 8.47
N MET A 61 0.72 0.91 9.36
CA MET A 61 -0.12 2.05 9.73
C MET A 61 0.69 3.17 10.38
N GLN A 62 1.57 2.83 11.33
CA GLN A 62 2.49 3.79 11.95
C GLN A 62 3.47 4.40 10.95
N TYR A 63 3.93 3.61 9.98
CA TYR A 63 4.78 4.13 8.91
C TYR A 63 4.02 5.17 8.06
N ILE A 64 2.81 4.85 7.59
CA ILE A 64 1.99 5.76 6.79
C ILE A 64 1.67 7.06 7.57
N ASP A 65 1.38 6.95 8.86
CA ASP A 65 1.13 8.09 9.75
C ASP A 65 2.36 9.00 9.91
N LYS A 66 3.56 8.41 10.08
CA LYS A 66 4.84 9.16 10.13
C LYS A 66 5.12 9.93 8.84
N GLU A 67 4.72 9.39 7.70
CA GLU A 67 4.84 10.06 6.40
C GLU A 67 3.75 11.15 6.18
N GLY A 68 2.92 11.43 7.19
CA GLY A 68 1.86 12.44 7.15
C GLY A 68 0.72 12.08 6.20
N LYS A 69 0.51 10.79 5.94
CA LYS A 69 -0.51 10.28 5.02
C LYS A 69 -1.69 9.70 5.79
N ILE A 70 -2.87 9.75 5.18
CA ILE A 70 -4.07 9.11 5.72
C ILE A 70 -4.11 7.66 5.23
N TYR A 71 -4.46 6.70 6.08
CA TYR A 71 -4.76 5.34 5.64
C TYR A 71 -6.22 4.97 5.92
N TYR A 72 -6.79 4.17 5.02
CA TYR A 72 -8.07 3.52 5.22
C TYR A 72 -7.94 2.03 4.98
N CYS A 73 -8.45 1.23 5.91
CA CYS A 73 -8.52 -0.22 5.78
C CYS A 73 -9.85 -0.72 6.33
N PRO A 74 -10.53 -1.66 5.67
CA PRO A 74 -11.69 -2.31 6.24
C PRO A 74 -11.27 -3.08 7.51
N LEU A 75 -12.06 -3.01 8.57
CA LEU A 75 -11.87 -3.86 9.75
C LEU A 75 -12.60 -5.19 9.52
N LYS A 76 -11.88 -6.31 9.61
CA LYS A 76 -12.53 -7.63 9.69
C LYS A 76 -13.28 -7.71 11.02
N LYS A 77 -14.51 -8.24 11.00
CA LYS A 77 -15.36 -8.46 12.18
C LYS A 77 -14.67 -9.20 13.34
N ASN A 78 -13.63 -9.99 13.07
CA ASN A 78 -12.97 -10.85 14.06
C ASN A 78 -11.69 -10.25 14.66
N ARG A 79 -11.46 -8.94 14.53
CA ARG A 79 -10.39 -8.25 15.25
C ARG A 79 -11.02 -7.60 16.49
N GLU A 80 -10.97 -8.31 17.62
CA GLU A 80 -11.28 -7.71 18.91
C GLU A 80 -10.31 -6.57 19.16
N GLY A 81 -10.82 -5.34 19.22
CA GLY A 81 -10.10 -4.20 19.74
C GLY A 81 -9.95 -4.40 21.25
N ARG A 82 -8.80 -4.93 21.66
CA ARG A 82 -8.32 -4.83 23.04
C ARG A 82 -7.39 -3.66 23.17
#